data_AF-A0A0G4K864-F1
#
_entry.id   AF-A0A0G4K864-F1
#
_cell.length_a   1.000
_cell.length_b   1.000
_cell.length_c   1.000
_cell.angle_alpha   90.00
_cell.angle_beta   90.00
_cell.angle_gamma   90.00
#
_symmetry.space_group_name_H-M   'P 1'
#
loop_
_entity.id
_entity.type
_entity.pdbx_description
1 polymer ?
#
loop_
_entity_poly.entity_id
_entity_poly.type
_entity_poly.pdbx_seq_one_letter_code
_entity_poly.pdbx_strand_id
1 'polypeptide(L)'
;MTEKLRKDIDNIVWWIPFKKLRNSIRNLLYDHFENLNYLYDKVSNIDNILTYTNSKDITSITDSNFGYKNICMLAAYNDNYFDTFRKNKYYITVLEHVNYEIANLCLDIILKRKSFEKENFEDFKRNDLYGGADIKEFREIGKIAPTTLRYIKILSDLIIYFQNLNGLRICEIGIGYGGQSRIIMSYFKNIESYTYIDLDCALELSKKYISKFDDIDMSKLNFLTLDKLDDNDYEYDIFISNYAFSELTKEIQDIYTDKVIKKSKHGYILYNNIANFDNYKLEEYKIKFSKDIKIYEEEPNTHPLNKMLIW
;
A
#
# COMPACT_ATOMS: atom_id res chain seq x y z
N MET A 1 -7.06 -37.23 -8.23
CA MET A 1 -8.13 -37.09 -9.26
C MET A 1 -9.48 -37.53 -8.68
N THR A 2 -10.53 -36.70 -8.78
CA THR A 2 -11.85 -37.02 -8.18
C THR A 2 -12.61 -38.06 -9.01
N GLU A 3 -13.51 -38.80 -8.35
CA GLU A 3 -14.35 -39.82 -9.00
C GLU A 3 -15.28 -39.22 -10.06
N LYS A 4 -15.74 -37.98 -9.83
CA LYS A 4 -16.53 -37.19 -10.79
C LYS A 4 -15.74 -36.92 -12.09
N LEU A 5 -14.50 -36.44 -11.98
CA LEU A 5 -13.66 -36.13 -13.15
C LEU A 5 -13.31 -37.38 -13.96
N ARG A 6 -13.09 -38.52 -13.29
CA ARG A 6 -12.90 -39.82 -13.98
C ARG A 6 -14.10 -40.18 -14.83
N LYS A 7 -15.30 -40.06 -14.26
CA LYS A 7 -16.56 -40.32 -14.96
C LYS A 7 -16.76 -39.38 -16.15
N ASP A 8 -16.42 -38.10 -16.00
CA ASP A 8 -16.53 -37.12 -17.09
C ASP A 8 -15.57 -37.44 -18.25
N ILE A 9 -14.31 -37.78 -17.94
CA ILE A 9 -13.34 -38.22 -18.96
C ILE A 9 -13.83 -39.49 -19.66
N ASP A 10 -14.31 -40.47 -18.90
CA ASP A 10 -14.85 -41.72 -19.45
C ASP A 10 -16.03 -41.47 -20.38
N ASN A 11 -16.94 -40.56 -20.03
CA ASN A 11 -18.07 -40.15 -20.86
C ASN A 11 -17.62 -39.47 -22.16
N ILE A 12 -16.60 -38.62 -22.11
CA ILE A 12 -16.07 -37.91 -23.28
C ILE A 12 -15.41 -38.88 -24.26
N VAL A 13 -14.52 -39.73 -23.77
CA VAL A 13 -13.76 -40.65 -24.64
C VAL A 13 -14.63 -41.82 -25.13
N TRP A 14 -15.78 -42.09 -24.50
CA TRP A 14 -16.68 -43.18 -24.87
C TRP A 14 -17.12 -43.12 -26.34
N TRP A 15 -17.30 -41.90 -26.86
CA TRP A 15 -17.70 -41.62 -28.25
C TRP A 15 -16.62 -41.91 -29.30
N ILE A 16 -15.40 -42.27 -28.88
CA ILE A 16 -14.32 -42.62 -29.80
C ILE A 16 -14.49 -44.10 -30.23
N PRO A 17 -14.77 -44.36 -31.53
CA PRO A 17 -15.13 -45.70 -32.00
C PRO A 17 -13.94 -46.68 -32.01
N PHE A 18 -12.71 -46.16 -32.09
CA PHE A 18 -11.50 -46.97 -32.11
C PHE A 18 -11.01 -47.27 -30.69
N LYS A 19 -11.22 -48.52 -30.23
CA LYS A 19 -10.89 -48.96 -28.86
C LYS A 19 -9.46 -48.63 -28.42
N LYS A 20 -8.47 -48.82 -29.29
CA LYS A 20 -7.05 -48.51 -28.98
C LYS A 20 -6.85 -47.00 -28.77
N LEU A 21 -7.30 -46.18 -29.72
CA LEU A 21 -7.21 -44.72 -29.64
C LEU A 21 -7.95 -44.16 -28.42
N ARG A 22 -9.16 -44.66 -28.17
CA ARG A 22 -9.96 -44.31 -26.98
C ARG A 22 -9.21 -44.56 -25.68
N ASN A 23 -8.59 -45.72 -25.56
CA ASN A 23 -7.85 -46.10 -24.36
C ASN A 23 -6.56 -45.27 -24.21
N SER A 24 -5.85 -44.99 -25.31
CA SER A 24 -4.66 -44.14 -25.29
C SER A 24 -4.99 -42.70 -24.86
N ILE A 25 -6.06 -42.11 -25.41
CA ILE A 25 -6.48 -40.74 -25.05
C ILE A 25 -6.96 -40.69 -23.59
N ARG A 26 -7.72 -41.70 -23.14
CA ARG A 26 -8.15 -41.78 -21.73
C ARG A 26 -6.97 -41.77 -20.77
N ASN A 27 -5.97 -42.61 -21.03
CA ASN A 27 -4.79 -42.71 -20.17
C ASN A 27 -3.99 -41.40 -20.16
N LEU A 28 -3.80 -40.77 -21.33
CA LEU A 28 -3.10 -39.50 -21.44
C LEU A 28 -3.81 -38.38 -20.66
N LEU A 29 -5.15 -38.33 -20.69
CA LEU A 29 -5.93 -37.38 -19.91
C LEU A 29 -5.83 -37.67 -18.41
N TYR A 30 -5.91 -38.94 -17.99
CA TYR A 30 -5.70 -39.33 -16.60
C TYR A 30 -4.33 -38.92 -16.08
N ASP A 31 -3.26 -39.21 -16.81
CA ASP A 31 -1.90 -38.85 -16.43
C ASP A 31 -1.73 -37.33 -16.33
N HIS A 32 -2.30 -36.56 -17.28
CA HIS A 32 -2.22 -35.10 -17.25
C HIS A 32 -2.96 -34.50 -16.05
N PHE A 33 -4.17 -34.97 -15.76
CA PHE A 33 -4.94 -34.48 -14.61
C PHE A 33 -4.38 -34.94 -13.27
N GLU A 34 -3.77 -36.12 -13.18
CA GLU A 34 -3.06 -36.54 -11.97
C GLU A 34 -1.81 -35.70 -11.72
N ASN A 35 -1.04 -35.37 -12.76
CA ASN A 35 0.09 -34.46 -12.66
C ASN A 35 -0.33 -33.03 -12.27
N LEU A 36 -1.43 -32.51 -12.83
CA LEU A 36 -1.98 -31.21 -12.46
C LEU A 36 -2.46 -31.18 -11.00
N ASN A 37 -3.16 -32.23 -10.54
CA ASN A 37 -3.57 -32.34 -9.14
C ASN A 37 -2.35 -32.44 -8.22
N TYR A 38 -1.32 -33.19 -8.60
CA TYR A 38 -0.08 -33.29 -7.83
C TYR A 38 0.64 -31.94 -7.71
N LEU A 39 0.71 -31.17 -8.79
CA LEU A 39 1.26 -29.81 -8.77
C LEU A 39 0.40 -28.87 -7.93
N TYR A 40 -0.93 -28.94 -8.07
CA TYR A 40 -1.86 -28.14 -7.28
C TYR A 40 -1.76 -28.47 -5.78
N ASP A 41 -1.65 -29.74 -5.43
CA ASP A 41 -1.47 -30.19 -4.04
C ASP A 41 -0.12 -29.70 -3.51
N LYS A 42 0.97 -29.75 -4.31
CA LYS A 42 2.26 -29.18 -3.93
C LYS A 42 2.20 -27.67 -3.72
N VAL A 43 1.57 -26.93 -4.62
CA VAL A 43 1.39 -25.47 -4.51
C VAL A 43 0.53 -25.15 -3.29
N SER A 44 -0.57 -25.87 -3.08
CA SER A 44 -1.43 -25.70 -1.90
C SER A 44 -0.68 -26.05 -0.60
N ASN A 45 0.21 -27.04 -0.62
CA ASN A 45 1.05 -27.37 0.53
C ASN A 45 2.11 -26.30 0.78
N ILE A 46 2.70 -25.73 -0.27
CA ILE A 46 3.60 -24.58 -0.17
C ILE A 46 2.84 -23.37 0.39
N ASP A 47 1.64 -23.08 -0.10
CA ASP A 47 0.78 -22.02 0.42
C ASP A 47 0.43 -22.27 1.88
N ASN A 48 0.06 -23.50 2.27
CA ASN A 48 -0.22 -23.86 3.66
C ASN A 48 1.03 -23.77 4.56
N ILE A 49 2.21 -24.17 4.07
CA ILE A 49 3.48 -24.04 4.78
C ILE A 49 3.83 -22.56 4.97
N LEU A 50 3.70 -21.74 3.92
CA LEU A 50 3.89 -20.29 3.98
C LEU A 50 2.91 -19.62 4.93
N THR A 51 1.65 -20.08 4.94
CA THR A 51 0.60 -19.56 5.84
C THR A 51 0.88 -19.97 7.30
N TYR A 52 1.36 -21.20 7.53
CA TYR A 52 1.72 -21.69 8.86
C TYR A 52 2.98 -21.03 9.42
N THR A 53 4.01 -20.80 8.60
CA THR A 53 5.20 -20.03 9.00
C THR A 53 4.84 -18.57 9.27
N ASN A 54 3.99 -17.94 8.45
CA ASN A 54 3.55 -16.56 8.68
C ASN A 54 2.65 -16.37 9.91
N SER A 55 2.06 -17.44 10.46
CA SER A 55 1.15 -17.30 11.61
C SER A 55 1.85 -16.98 12.94
N LYS A 56 3.18 -17.11 13.00
CA LYS A 56 4.01 -16.64 14.14
C LYS A 56 4.73 -15.31 13.89
N ASP A 57 4.68 -14.77 12.67
CA ASP A 57 5.51 -13.65 12.20
C ASP A 57 4.68 -12.51 11.57
N ILE A 58 3.41 -12.32 11.97
CA ILE A 58 2.61 -11.20 11.45
C ILE A 58 3.20 -9.89 11.98
N THR A 59 3.69 -9.04 11.08
CA THR A 59 4.33 -7.76 11.46
C THR A 59 3.36 -6.57 11.43
N SER A 60 2.25 -6.68 10.70
CA SER A 60 1.25 -5.63 10.51
C SER A 60 -0.10 -6.13 9.98
N ILE A 61 -1.12 -5.27 9.94
CA ILE A 61 -2.42 -5.60 9.31
C ILE A 61 -2.23 -5.98 7.84
N THR A 62 -1.41 -5.24 7.09
CA THR A 62 -1.20 -5.48 5.66
C THR A 62 -0.37 -6.74 5.39
N ASP A 63 0.58 -7.06 6.26
CA ASP A 63 1.36 -8.30 6.18
C ASP A 63 0.49 -9.55 6.42
N SER A 64 -0.53 -9.44 7.29
CA SER A 64 -1.52 -10.50 7.48
C SER A 64 -2.46 -10.70 6.26
N ASN A 65 -2.50 -9.73 5.33
CA ASN A 65 -3.39 -9.77 4.16
C ASN A 65 -2.67 -10.34 2.93
N PHE A 66 -2.76 -11.65 2.75
CA PHE A 66 -2.18 -12.36 1.59
C PHE A 66 -2.68 -11.82 0.24
N GLY A 67 -3.94 -11.40 0.17
CA GLY A 67 -4.52 -10.83 -1.04
C GLY A 67 -3.86 -9.52 -1.44
N TYR A 68 -3.56 -8.65 -0.47
CA TYR A 68 -2.84 -7.39 -0.68
C TYR A 68 -1.42 -7.64 -1.18
N LYS A 69 -0.65 -8.49 -0.49
CA LYS A 69 0.73 -8.82 -0.90
C LYS A 69 0.80 -9.37 -2.32
N ASN A 70 -0.11 -10.27 -2.68
CA ASN A 70 -0.15 -10.87 -4.01
C ASN A 70 -0.49 -9.85 -5.10
N ILE A 71 -1.49 -8.99 -4.90
CA ILE A 71 -1.83 -8.01 -5.94
C ILE A 71 -0.71 -6.98 -6.13
N CYS A 72 -0.02 -6.57 -5.05
CA CYS A 72 1.15 -5.69 -5.17
C CYS A 72 2.23 -6.33 -6.03
N MET A 73 2.57 -7.59 -5.75
CA MET A 73 3.59 -8.32 -6.51
C MET A 73 3.19 -8.55 -7.97
N LEU A 74 1.94 -8.97 -8.22
CA LEU A 74 1.45 -9.15 -9.59
C LEU A 74 1.47 -7.85 -10.38
N ALA A 75 0.99 -6.75 -9.79
CA ALA A 75 0.97 -5.44 -10.43
C ALA A 75 2.39 -4.90 -10.68
N ALA A 76 3.36 -5.19 -9.80
CA ALA A 76 4.75 -4.82 -9.99
C ALA A 76 5.37 -5.45 -11.26
N TYR A 77 5.02 -6.69 -11.61
CA TYR A 77 5.69 -7.42 -12.71
C TYR A 77 4.80 -7.71 -13.92
N ASN A 78 3.51 -7.35 -13.89
CA ASN A 78 2.59 -7.58 -14.99
C ASN A 78 1.72 -6.34 -15.26
N ASP A 79 1.75 -5.83 -16.49
CA ASP A 79 1.06 -4.60 -16.87
C ASP A 79 -0.46 -4.71 -16.81
N ASN A 80 -1.05 -5.86 -17.12
CA ASN A 80 -2.51 -6.05 -17.02
C ASN A 80 -3.01 -5.89 -15.59
N TYR A 81 -2.23 -6.39 -14.62
CA TYR A 81 -2.53 -6.20 -13.19
C TYR A 81 -2.21 -4.78 -12.75
N PHE A 82 -1.11 -4.20 -13.24
CA PHE A 82 -0.74 -2.81 -12.96
C PHE A 82 -1.83 -1.82 -13.42
N ASP A 83 -2.43 -2.01 -14.57
CA ASP A 83 -3.41 -1.07 -15.11
C ASP A 83 -4.71 -1.00 -14.29
N THR A 84 -4.93 -1.96 -13.38
CA THR A 84 -6.19 -2.12 -12.66
C THR A 84 -6.05 -2.39 -11.17
N PHE A 85 -4.84 -2.39 -10.59
CA PHE A 85 -4.63 -2.79 -9.20
C PHE A 85 -5.44 -1.95 -8.20
N ARG A 86 -5.68 -0.65 -8.48
CA ARG A 86 -6.46 0.25 -7.63
C ARG A 86 -7.95 -0.11 -7.58
N LYS A 87 -8.44 -0.95 -8.50
CA LYS A 87 -9.81 -1.53 -8.49
C LYS A 87 -9.85 -2.93 -7.88
N ASN A 88 -8.70 -3.51 -7.56
CA ASN A 88 -8.67 -4.84 -6.98
C ASN A 88 -9.25 -4.80 -5.56
N LYS A 89 -10.17 -5.72 -5.27
CA LYS A 89 -10.87 -5.78 -3.97
C LYS A 89 -9.93 -5.86 -2.76
N TYR A 90 -8.78 -6.55 -2.88
CA TYR A 90 -7.82 -6.66 -1.78
C TYR A 90 -6.95 -5.41 -1.64
N TYR A 91 -6.74 -4.68 -2.73
CA TYR A 91 -6.03 -3.40 -2.70
C TYR A 91 -6.91 -2.28 -2.12
N ILE A 92 -8.18 -2.25 -2.52
CA ILE A 92 -9.19 -1.30 -2.02
C ILE A 92 -9.28 -1.35 -0.51
N THR A 93 -9.30 -2.53 0.10
CA THR A 93 -9.38 -2.66 1.56
C THR A 93 -8.24 -1.98 2.31
N VAL A 94 -7.09 -1.78 1.66
CA VAL A 94 -5.90 -1.18 2.30
C VAL A 94 -5.75 0.30 1.95
N LEU A 95 -5.78 0.67 0.67
CA LEU A 95 -5.46 2.05 0.26
C LEU A 95 -6.60 2.80 -0.45
N GLU A 96 -7.43 2.12 -1.23
CA GLU A 96 -8.43 2.76 -2.11
C GLU A 96 -9.86 2.70 -1.54
N HIS A 97 -10.00 2.84 -0.22
CA HIS A 97 -11.29 2.77 0.49
C HIS A 97 -11.95 4.14 0.77
N VAL A 98 -11.38 5.24 0.26
CA VAL A 98 -11.97 6.58 0.46
C VAL A 98 -13.24 6.71 -0.38
N ASN A 99 -14.36 6.98 0.25
CA ASN A 99 -15.63 7.22 -0.44
C ASN A 99 -15.79 8.69 -0.86
N TYR A 100 -16.85 8.95 -1.64
CA TYR A 100 -17.12 10.28 -2.19
C TYR A 100 -17.40 11.32 -1.09
N GLU A 101 -18.11 10.92 -0.03
CA GLU A 101 -18.48 11.80 1.09
C GLU A 101 -17.24 12.28 1.85
N ILE A 102 -16.33 11.38 2.21
CA ILE A 102 -15.06 11.73 2.88
C ILE A 102 -14.21 12.59 1.97
N ALA A 103 -14.15 12.28 0.66
CA ALA A 103 -13.39 13.08 -0.29
C ALA A 103 -13.95 14.51 -0.45
N ASN A 104 -15.28 14.69 -0.40
CA ASN A 104 -15.89 16.02 -0.36
C ASN A 104 -15.49 16.79 0.89
N LEU A 105 -15.48 16.15 2.06
CA LEU A 105 -15.03 16.81 3.29
C LEU A 105 -13.55 17.21 3.21
N CYS A 106 -12.70 16.36 2.63
CA CYS A 106 -11.31 16.70 2.34
C CYS A 106 -11.23 17.94 1.44
N LEU A 107 -12.03 17.98 0.36
CA LEU A 107 -12.07 19.10 -0.57
C LEU A 107 -12.51 20.41 0.12
N ASP A 108 -13.56 20.36 0.94
CA ASP A 108 -14.04 21.51 1.71
C ASP A 108 -12.93 22.09 2.61
N ILE A 109 -12.17 21.22 3.28
CA ILE A 109 -11.04 21.62 4.11
C ILE A 109 -9.95 22.27 3.28
N ILE A 110 -9.57 21.66 2.15
CA ILE A 110 -8.54 22.17 1.24
C ILE A 110 -8.93 23.57 0.72
N LEU A 111 -10.17 23.75 0.26
CA LEU A 111 -10.67 25.01 -0.28
C LEU A 111 -10.76 26.08 0.81
N LYS A 112 -11.21 25.73 2.02
CA LYS A 112 -11.27 26.65 3.16
C LYS A 112 -9.89 27.18 3.56
N ARG A 113 -8.87 26.31 3.52
CA ARG A 113 -7.48 26.66 3.85
C ARG A 113 -6.79 27.45 2.74
N LYS A 114 -7.31 27.40 1.51
CA LYS A 114 -6.71 28.02 0.32
C LYS A 114 -5.25 27.59 0.14
N SER A 115 -4.99 26.30 0.38
CA SER A 115 -3.64 25.75 0.37
C SER A 115 -3.02 25.67 -1.02
N PHE A 116 -3.85 25.69 -2.07
CA PHE A 116 -3.44 25.42 -3.45
C PHE A 116 -4.20 26.32 -4.43
N GLU A 117 -3.51 26.66 -5.51
CA GLU A 117 -4.08 27.31 -6.68
C GLU A 117 -4.69 26.27 -7.63
N LYS A 118 -5.51 26.72 -8.58
CA LYS A 118 -6.20 25.84 -9.53
C LYS A 118 -5.22 24.98 -10.35
N GLU A 119 -4.09 25.55 -10.71
CA GLU A 119 -3.06 24.89 -11.52
C GLU A 119 -2.41 23.72 -10.77
N ASN A 120 -2.35 23.77 -9.43
CA ASN A 120 -1.83 22.66 -8.64
C ASN A 120 -2.70 21.40 -8.79
N PHE A 121 -4.03 21.57 -8.88
CA PHE A 121 -4.95 20.44 -9.05
C PHE A 121 -4.77 19.72 -10.39
N GLU A 122 -4.38 20.42 -11.45
CA GLU A 122 -4.09 19.78 -12.73
C GLU A 122 -2.88 18.84 -12.62
N ASP A 123 -1.85 19.23 -11.87
CA ASP A 123 -0.74 18.32 -11.59
C ASP A 123 -1.17 17.18 -10.66
N PHE A 124 -1.94 17.46 -9.60
CA PHE A 124 -2.40 16.43 -8.67
C PHE A 124 -3.21 15.32 -9.34
N LYS A 125 -4.09 15.66 -10.29
CA LYS A 125 -4.90 14.69 -11.06
C LYS A 125 -4.06 13.70 -11.86
N ARG A 126 -2.80 14.00 -12.17
CA ARG A 126 -1.92 13.04 -12.86
C ARG A 126 -1.67 11.78 -12.02
N ASN A 127 -1.84 11.84 -10.69
CA ASN A 127 -1.83 10.68 -9.81
C ASN A 127 -2.87 9.60 -10.24
N ASP A 128 -3.90 9.99 -10.97
CA ASP A 128 -4.96 9.06 -11.36
C ASP A 128 -4.83 8.49 -12.77
N LEU A 129 -3.73 8.79 -13.48
CA LEU A 129 -3.46 8.27 -14.82
C LEU A 129 -3.13 6.78 -14.84
N TYR A 130 -2.62 6.24 -13.73
CA TYR A 130 -2.12 4.87 -13.65
C TYR A 130 -2.77 4.10 -12.50
N GLY A 131 -2.77 2.77 -12.60
CA GLY A 131 -3.33 1.89 -11.57
C GLY A 131 -4.83 1.63 -11.69
N GLY A 132 -5.52 2.36 -12.56
CA GLY A 132 -6.97 2.25 -12.76
C GLY A 132 -7.75 2.90 -11.61
N ALA A 133 -7.46 4.15 -11.24
CA ALA A 133 -8.19 4.86 -10.19
C ALA A 133 -9.72 4.85 -10.38
N ASP A 134 -10.48 4.88 -9.27
CA ASP A 134 -11.93 5.14 -9.32
C ASP A 134 -12.20 6.66 -9.31
N ILE A 135 -12.36 7.23 -10.50
CA ILE A 135 -12.54 8.68 -10.70
C ILE A 135 -13.97 9.10 -10.39
N LYS A 136 -14.13 10.18 -9.60
CA LYS A 136 -15.41 10.85 -9.35
C LYS A 136 -15.35 12.31 -9.82
N GLU A 137 -16.52 12.92 -10.02
CA GLU A 137 -16.66 14.33 -10.41
C GLU A 137 -16.93 15.19 -9.18
N PHE A 138 -16.13 16.23 -8.98
CA PHE A 138 -16.28 17.24 -7.94
C PHE A 138 -16.51 18.59 -8.61
N ARG A 139 -17.50 19.36 -8.17
CA ARG A 139 -17.95 20.57 -8.89
C ARG A 139 -16.85 21.63 -9.03
N GLU A 140 -15.99 21.74 -8.02
CA GLU A 140 -15.01 22.81 -7.87
C GLU A 140 -13.71 22.53 -8.63
N ILE A 141 -13.34 21.26 -8.75
CA ILE A 141 -12.03 20.84 -9.27
C ILE A 141 -12.12 19.81 -10.41
N GLY A 142 -13.30 19.34 -10.76
CA GLY A 142 -13.54 18.35 -11.82
C GLY A 142 -13.26 16.92 -11.38
N LYS A 143 -12.74 16.12 -12.33
CA LYS A 143 -12.53 14.68 -12.16
C LYS A 143 -11.25 14.35 -11.39
N ILE A 144 -11.38 13.61 -10.29
CA ILE A 144 -10.26 13.11 -9.48
C ILE A 144 -10.70 11.89 -8.66
N ALA A 145 -9.76 11.02 -8.27
CA ALA A 145 -10.06 9.92 -7.37
C ALA A 145 -10.24 10.42 -5.92
N PRO A 146 -11.21 9.87 -5.16
CA PRO A 146 -11.38 10.17 -3.73
C PRO A 146 -10.11 10.02 -2.89
N THR A 147 -9.33 8.95 -3.12
CA THR A 147 -8.07 8.71 -2.42
C THR A 147 -7.02 9.77 -2.72
N THR A 148 -6.96 10.27 -3.96
CA THR A 148 -6.06 11.36 -4.35
C THR A 148 -6.43 12.65 -3.62
N LEU A 149 -7.73 12.94 -3.41
CA LEU A 149 -8.14 14.07 -2.57
C LEU A 149 -7.70 13.95 -1.11
N ARG A 150 -7.73 12.73 -0.55
CA ARG A 150 -7.16 12.50 0.79
C ARG A 150 -5.66 12.83 0.83
N TYR A 151 -4.90 12.43 -0.19
CA TYR A 151 -3.47 12.77 -0.26
C TYR A 151 -3.18 14.26 -0.41
N ILE A 152 -4.01 14.99 -1.17
CA ILE A 152 -3.93 16.45 -1.28
C ILE A 152 -4.24 17.11 0.07
N LYS A 153 -5.22 16.59 0.81
CA LYS A 153 -5.56 17.08 2.15
C LYS A 153 -4.41 16.86 3.13
N ILE A 154 -3.75 15.71 3.10
CA ILE A 154 -2.57 15.42 3.91
C ILE A 154 -1.42 16.35 3.54
N LEU A 155 -1.16 16.57 2.24
CA LEU A 155 -0.18 17.59 1.80
C LEU A 155 -0.50 18.98 2.37
N SER A 156 -1.78 19.36 2.41
CA SER A 156 -2.20 20.62 3.05
C SER A 156 -1.87 20.66 4.54
N ASP A 157 -1.95 19.54 5.28
CA ASP A 157 -1.50 19.52 6.67
C ASP A 157 0.02 19.70 6.74
N LEU A 158 0.78 18.96 5.92
CA LEU A 158 2.24 19.05 5.91
C LEU A 158 2.71 20.49 5.65
N ILE A 159 2.05 21.22 4.74
CA ILE A 159 2.34 22.65 4.50
C ILE A 159 2.02 23.50 5.74
N ILE A 160 0.92 23.26 6.44
CA ILE A 160 0.57 24.04 7.64
C ILE A 160 1.61 23.85 8.74
N TYR A 161 2.10 22.63 8.95
CA TYR A 161 2.94 22.32 10.09
C TYR A 161 4.45 22.41 9.82
N PHE A 162 4.87 22.14 8.58
CA PHE A 162 6.29 22.14 8.19
C PHE A 162 6.63 23.15 7.10
N GLN A 163 5.63 23.86 6.57
CA GLN A 163 5.79 24.90 5.53
C GLN A 163 6.36 24.35 4.23
N ASN A 164 7.67 24.52 4.01
CA ASN A 164 8.34 24.16 2.77
C ASN A 164 9.13 22.87 2.97
N LEU A 165 8.85 21.86 2.14
CA LEU A 165 9.55 20.57 2.19
C LEU A 165 10.72 20.46 1.21
N ASN A 166 10.95 21.48 0.37
CA ASN A 166 12.13 21.48 -0.52
C ASN A 166 13.43 21.43 0.29
N GLY A 167 14.39 20.63 -0.18
CA GLY A 167 15.68 20.42 0.43
C GLY A 167 15.65 19.53 1.68
N LEU A 168 14.53 18.85 1.95
CA LEU A 168 14.42 17.95 3.10
C LEU A 168 14.62 16.49 2.70
N ARG A 169 15.16 15.71 3.64
CA ARG A 169 15.20 14.25 3.60
C ARG A 169 13.97 13.70 4.30
N ILE A 170 13.04 13.17 3.52
CA ILE A 170 11.74 12.66 3.99
C ILE A 170 11.81 11.14 4.12
N CYS A 171 11.27 10.59 5.20
CA CYS A 171 11.01 9.17 5.35
C CYS A 171 9.51 8.92 5.49
N GLU A 172 8.96 7.97 4.73
CA GLU A 172 7.58 7.52 4.88
C GLU A 172 7.54 6.01 5.06
N ILE A 173 6.81 5.55 6.08
CA ILE A 173 6.53 4.13 6.28
C ILE A 173 5.11 3.80 5.81
N GLY A 174 4.93 2.63 5.19
CA GLY A 174 3.64 2.23 4.62
C GLY A 174 3.28 3.06 3.39
N ILE A 175 4.19 3.12 2.43
CA ILE A 175 4.09 3.94 1.23
C ILE A 175 3.02 3.46 0.24
N GLY A 176 2.64 2.17 0.31
CA GLY A 176 1.71 1.56 -0.64
C GLY A 176 2.20 1.65 -2.08
N TYR A 177 1.40 2.23 -2.99
CA TYR A 177 1.84 2.46 -4.37
C TYR A 177 2.62 3.77 -4.57
N GLY A 178 2.82 4.60 -3.53
CA GLY A 178 3.48 5.91 -3.65
C GLY A 178 2.57 7.09 -3.99
N GLY A 179 1.25 6.98 -3.81
CA GLY A 179 0.32 8.07 -4.12
C GLY A 179 0.57 9.34 -3.30
N GLN A 180 0.81 9.21 -1.98
CA GLN A 180 1.08 10.36 -1.11
C GLN A 180 2.41 11.05 -1.47
N SER A 181 3.49 10.29 -1.65
CA SER A 181 4.80 10.81 -2.02
C SER A 181 4.78 11.46 -3.41
N ARG A 182 4.04 10.89 -4.38
CA ARG A 182 3.82 11.50 -5.70
C ARG A 182 3.20 12.89 -5.55
N ILE A 183 2.15 13.02 -4.74
CA ILE A 183 1.48 14.32 -4.51
C ILE A 183 2.46 15.32 -3.88
N ILE A 184 3.23 14.91 -2.87
CA ILE A 184 4.25 15.75 -2.22
C ILE A 184 5.31 16.23 -3.23
N MET A 185 5.91 15.31 -3.99
CA MET A 185 6.98 15.63 -4.96
C MET A 185 6.45 16.41 -6.18
N SER A 186 5.17 16.24 -6.52
CA SER A 186 4.52 17.05 -7.55
C SER A 186 4.39 18.52 -7.11
N TYR A 187 4.21 18.80 -5.81
CA TYR A 187 4.15 20.17 -5.31
C TYR A 187 5.53 20.74 -4.99
N PHE A 188 6.35 19.99 -4.25
CA PHE A 188 7.72 20.37 -3.88
C PHE A 188 8.73 19.76 -4.86
N LYS A 189 9.05 20.51 -5.92
CA LYS A 189 9.89 20.03 -7.03
C LYS A 189 11.37 19.78 -6.67
N ASN A 190 11.82 20.15 -5.47
CA ASN A 190 13.21 20.00 -5.05
C ASN A 190 13.34 19.35 -3.66
N ILE A 191 12.74 18.18 -3.45
CA ILE A 191 13.07 17.30 -2.31
C ILE A 191 14.54 16.85 -2.41
N GLU A 192 15.24 16.72 -1.27
CA GLU A 192 16.62 16.22 -1.24
C GLU A 192 16.64 14.70 -1.47
N SER A 193 15.92 13.96 -0.62
CA SER A 193 15.70 12.53 -0.78
C SER A 193 14.37 12.10 -0.18
N TYR A 194 13.78 11.03 -0.70
CA TYR A 194 12.57 10.43 -0.15
C TYR A 194 12.78 8.93 0.07
N THR A 195 12.80 8.50 1.32
CA THR A 195 12.97 7.10 1.71
C THR A 195 11.60 6.45 1.94
N TYR A 196 11.35 5.39 1.18
CA TYR A 196 10.16 4.58 1.17
C TYR A 196 10.46 3.35 2.01
N ILE A 197 9.72 3.12 3.08
CA ILE A 197 9.86 1.92 3.89
C ILE A 197 8.56 1.15 3.95
N ASP A 198 8.56 -0.07 3.42
CA ASP A 198 7.36 -0.90 3.34
C ASP A 198 7.76 -2.38 3.13
N LEU A 199 6.76 -3.25 2.99
CA LEU A 199 6.92 -4.61 2.50
C LEU A 199 7.48 -4.61 1.08
N ASP A 200 8.35 -5.57 0.76
CA ASP A 200 9.03 -5.67 -0.54
C ASP A 200 8.05 -5.60 -1.72
N CYS A 201 6.93 -6.33 -1.65
CA CYS A 201 5.89 -6.30 -2.69
C CYS A 201 5.27 -4.91 -2.92
N ALA A 202 5.07 -4.12 -1.86
CA ALA A 202 4.55 -2.77 -1.95
C ALA A 202 5.61 -1.81 -2.53
N LEU A 203 6.88 -1.97 -2.10
CA LEU A 203 8.00 -1.21 -2.66
C LEU A 203 8.16 -1.47 -4.16
N GLU A 204 8.10 -2.72 -4.62
CA GLU A 204 8.19 -3.05 -6.05
C GLU A 204 7.03 -2.44 -6.87
N LEU A 205 5.80 -2.47 -6.33
CA LEU A 205 4.66 -1.78 -6.95
C LEU A 205 4.90 -0.27 -7.00
N SER A 206 5.37 0.33 -5.91
CA SER A 206 5.62 1.77 -5.83
C SER A 206 6.70 2.22 -6.81
N LYS A 207 7.78 1.45 -6.97
CA LYS A 207 8.84 1.71 -7.97
C LYS A 207 8.24 1.76 -9.36
N LYS A 208 7.44 0.75 -9.73
CA LYS A 208 6.81 0.71 -11.05
C LYS A 208 5.85 1.89 -11.24
N TYR A 209 5.03 2.20 -10.24
CA TYR A 209 4.08 3.30 -10.31
C TYR A 209 4.76 4.67 -10.46
N ILE A 210 5.72 4.99 -9.60
CA ILE A 210 6.43 6.27 -9.61
C ILE A 210 7.28 6.43 -10.88
N SER A 211 7.83 5.34 -11.43
CA SER A 211 8.59 5.39 -12.69
C SER A 211 7.79 5.82 -13.92
N LYS A 212 6.45 5.91 -13.81
CA LYS A 212 5.58 6.43 -14.88
C LYS A 212 5.52 7.96 -14.95
N PHE A 213 6.23 8.65 -14.05
CA PHE A 213 6.24 10.11 -13.96
C PHE A 213 7.64 10.65 -14.24
N ASP A 214 7.86 11.16 -15.45
CA ASP A 214 9.18 11.65 -15.91
C ASP A 214 9.67 12.89 -15.14
N ASP A 215 8.79 13.57 -14.40
CA ASP A 215 9.11 14.71 -13.55
C ASP A 215 9.52 14.33 -12.12
N ILE A 216 9.65 13.04 -11.83
CA ILE A 216 10.17 12.52 -10.56
C ILE A 216 11.56 11.95 -10.77
N ASP A 217 12.55 12.53 -10.08
CA ASP A 217 13.92 12.05 -10.08
C ASP A 217 14.05 10.79 -9.22
N MET A 218 14.03 9.63 -9.89
CA MET A 218 14.16 8.32 -9.25
C MET A 218 15.49 8.17 -8.46
N SER A 219 16.53 8.94 -8.78
CA SER A 219 17.81 8.86 -8.06
C SER A 219 17.76 9.42 -6.64
N LYS A 220 16.71 10.19 -6.33
CA LYS A 220 16.44 10.73 -4.99
C LYS A 220 15.59 9.81 -4.13
N LEU A 221 15.14 8.67 -4.66
CA LEU A 221 14.26 7.74 -3.97
C LEU A 221 15.06 6.56 -3.42
N ASN A 222 14.88 6.28 -2.13
CA ASN A 222 15.42 5.09 -1.50
C ASN A 222 14.28 4.13 -1.17
N PHE A 223 14.42 2.85 -1.49
CA PHE A 223 13.40 1.84 -1.23
C PHE A 223 13.97 0.80 -0.29
N LEU A 224 13.49 0.79 0.95
CA LEU A 224 14.07 -0.02 2.02
C LEU A 224 13.00 -0.92 2.64
N THR A 225 13.34 -2.18 2.83
CA THR A 225 12.61 -3.06 3.73
C THR A 225 13.14 -2.86 5.15
N LEU A 226 12.38 -3.29 6.16
CA LEU A 226 12.73 -3.12 7.58
C LEU A 226 14.12 -3.69 7.94
N ASP A 227 14.47 -4.84 7.35
CA ASP A 227 15.76 -5.52 7.53
C ASP A 227 16.96 -4.72 6.99
N LYS A 228 16.73 -3.81 6.04
CA LYS A 228 17.79 -2.97 5.43
C LYS A 228 18.02 -1.64 6.14
N LEU A 229 17.30 -1.38 7.24
CA LEU A 229 17.45 -0.12 7.98
C LEU A 229 18.73 -0.07 8.82
N ASP A 230 19.31 -1.21 9.21
CA ASP A 230 20.56 -1.24 9.99
C ASP A 230 21.80 -0.90 9.15
N ASP A 231 21.72 -1.10 7.84
CA ASP A 231 22.86 -0.91 6.95
C ASP A 231 23.20 0.56 6.71
N ASN A 232 22.35 1.49 7.20
CA ASN A 232 22.44 2.90 6.86
C ASN A 232 22.11 3.79 8.06
N ASP A 233 23.03 4.69 8.41
CA ASP A 233 22.78 5.71 9.44
C ASP A 233 22.02 6.90 8.84
N TYR A 234 20.72 6.70 8.59
CA TYR A 234 19.87 7.76 8.08
C TYR A 234 19.41 8.71 9.19
N GLU A 235 19.59 10.01 8.94
CA GLU A 235 18.88 11.07 9.64
C GLU A 235 17.83 11.66 8.71
N TYR A 236 16.62 11.88 9.22
CA TYR A 236 15.51 12.42 8.44
C TYR A 236 15.07 13.77 8.99
N ASP A 237 14.72 14.68 8.12
CA ASP A 237 14.14 15.95 8.52
C ASP A 237 12.67 15.77 8.90
N ILE A 238 11.94 14.93 8.16
CA ILE A 238 10.53 14.62 8.42
C ILE A 238 10.27 13.12 8.28
N PHE A 239 9.61 12.56 9.30
CA PHE A 239 8.98 11.25 9.24
C PHE A 239 7.48 11.36 8.96
N ILE A 240 6.94 10.51 8.09
CA ILE A 240 5.53 10.45 7.74
C ILE A 240 5.02 9.02 7.94
N SER A 241 3.86 8.88 8.57
CA SER A 241 3.12 7.62 8.56
C SER A 241 1.61 7.85 8.54
N ASN A 242 0.97 7.37 7.48
CA ASN A 242 -0.48 7.43 7.37
C ASN A 242 -1.08 6.08 7.79
N TYR A 243 -1.46 5.97 9.07
CA TYR A 243 -1.97 4.78 9.76
C TYR A 243 -1.01 3.59 9.88
N ALA A 244 -0.05 3.46 8.96
CA ALA A 244 0.84 2.31 8.89
C ALA A 244 1.54 2.04 10.22
N PHE A 245 2.12 3.05 10.89
CA PHE A 245 2.84 2.86 12.15
C PHE A 245 1.95 2.26 13.24
N SER A 246 0.72 2.74 13.38
CA SER A 246 -0.21 2.28 14.42
C SER A 246 -0.76 0.88 14.13
N GLU A 247 -0.65 0.41 12.90
CA GLU A 247 -1.06 -0.92 12.44
C GLU A 247 0.07 -1.96 12.48
N LEU A 248 1.24 -1.61 13.02
CA LEU A 248 2.37 -2.52 13.24
C LEU A 248 2.27 -3.21 14.60
N THR A 249 2.84 -4.40 14.71
CA THR A 249 3.05 -5.03 16.03
C THR A 249 4.02 -4.21 16.86
N LYS A 250 3.92 -4.34 18.19
CA LYS A 250 4.78 -3.65 19.15
C LYS A 250 6.28 -3.83 18.89
N GLU A 251 6.70 -5.05 18.57
CA GLU A 251 8.10 -5.38 18.28
C GLU A 251 8.62 -4.59 17.06
N ILE A 252 7.79 -4.47 16.02
CA ILE A 252 8.12 -3.74 14.81
C ILE A 252 8.08 -2.23 15.07
N GLN A 253 7.15 -1.75 15.90
CA GLN A 253 7.13 -0.35 16.36
C GLN A 253 8.36 0.02 17.18
N ASP A 254 8.87 -0.88 18.04
CA ASP A 254 10.12 -0.66 18.77
C ASP A 254 11.29 -0.45 17.77
N ILE A 255 11.39 -1.29 16.74
CA ILE A 255 12.41 -1.18 15.68
C ILE A 255 12.33 0.16 14.94
N TYR A 256 11.14 0.54 14.44
CA TYR A 256 10.95 1.82 13.75
C TYR A 256 11.19 3.02 14.66
N THR A 257 10.81 2.90 15.94
CA THR A 257 11.02 3.97 16.92
C THR A 257 12.50 4.28 17.07
N ASP A 258 13.32 3.24 17.23
CA ASP A 258 14.75 3.39 17.46
C ASP A 258 15.53 3.75 16.19
N LYS A 259 15.18 3.12 15.05
CA LYS A 259 15.94 3.31 13.81
C LYS A 259 15.52 4.52 12.99
N VAL A 260 14.28 4.99 13.12
CA VAL A 260 13.72 6.04 12.26
C VAL A 260 13.20 7.21 13.07
N ILE A 261 12.24 6.99 13.97
CA ILE A 261 11.47 8.07 14.59
C ILE A 261 12.35 8.93 15.53
N LYS A 262 13.14 8.30 16.40
CA LYS A 262 14.06 9.03 17.29
C LYS A 262 15.08 9.86 16.50
N LYS A 263 15.54 9.33 15.36
CA LYS A 263 16.48 9.98 14.43
C LYS A 263 15.84 11.03 13.51
N SER A 264 14.51 11.14 13.51
CA SER A 264 13.79 12.13 12.69
C SER A 264 13.61 13.43 13.47
N LYS A 265 13.92 14.58 12.84
CA LYS A 265 13.77 15.89 13.49
C LYS A 265 12.32 16.20 13.79
N HIS A 266 11.46 16.03 12.79
CA HIS A 266 10.03 16.22 12.87
C HIS A 266 9.27 14.97 12.45
N GLY A 267 7.97 14.93 12.73
CA GLY A 267 7.13 13.91 12.13
C GLY A 267 5.65 14.19 12.13
N TYR A 268 4.96 13.45 11.27
CA TYR A 268 3.53 13.50 11.02
C TYR A 268 2.98 12.08 11.01
N ILE A 269 2.06 11.79 11.91
CA ILE A 269 1.39 10.48 11.97
C ILE A 269 -0.12 10.68 11.96
N LEU A 270 -0.80 10.05 10.99
CA LEU A 270 -2.21 9.72 11.17
C LEU A 270 -2.27 8.40 11.94
N TYR A 271 -2.77 8.46 13.16
CA TYR A 271 -2.90 7.32 14.05
C TYR A 271 -4.30 6.75 13.95
N ASN A 272 -4.41 5.43 13.99
CA ASN A 272 -5.66 4.72 14.29
C ASN A 272 -5.42 3.66 15.37
N ASN A 273 -6.49 3.12 15.96
CA ASN A 273 -6.38 2.04 16.94
C ASN A 273 -7.34 0.91 16.56
N ILE A 274 -7.09 0.31 15.40
CA ILE A 274 -7.93 -0.76 14.81
C ILE A 274 -7.23 -2.11 14.74
N ALA A 275 -5.92 -2.17 15.05
CA ALA A 275 -5.17 -3.41 15.05
C ALA A 275 -5.65 -4.35 16.17
N ASN A 276 -5.79 -5.63 15.84
CA ASN A 276 -6.25 -6.68 16.77
C ASN A 276 -5.10 -7.43 17.47
N PHE A 277 -3.91 -6.84 17.50
CA PHE A 277 -2.70 -7.39 18.15
C PHE A 277 -2.04 -6.34 19.04
N ASP A 278 -1.04 -6.75 19.84
CA ASP A 278 -0.34 -5.83 20.72
C ASP A 278 0.46 -4.79 19.92
N ASN A 279 0.17 -3.52 20.20
CA ASN A 279 0.74 -2.34 19.58
C ASN A 279 0.76 -1.21 20.62
N TYR A 280 1.60 -0.21 20.39
CA TYR A 280 1.65 1.00 21.19
C TYR A 280 0.28 1.67 21.23
N LYS A 281 -0.16 2.01 22.44
CA LYS A 281 -1.30 2.90 22.68
C LYS A 281 -0.88 4.35 22.49
N LEU A 282 -1.83 5.21 22.18
CA LEU A 282 -1.58 6.62 21.85
C LEU A 282 -0.75 7.33 22.93
N GLU A 283 -1.06 7.07 24.20
CA GLU A 283 -0.39 7.60 25.37
C GLU A 283 1.08 7.17 25.50
N GLU A 284 1.47 6.04 24.89
CA GLU A 284 2.85 5.55 24.94
C GLU A 284 3.77 6.31 23.97
N TYR A 285 3.24 6.95 22.92
CA TYR A 285 4.04 7.53 21.84
C TYR A 285 4.98 8.63 22.35
N LYS A 286 4.50 9.50 23.25
CA LYS A 286 5.31 10.60 23.80
C LYS A 286 6.56 10.07 24.53
N ILE A 287 6.39 9.01 25.30
CA ILE A 287 7.45 8.38 26.08
C ILE A 287 8.38 7.60 25.14
N LYS A 288 7.82 6.73 24.30
CA LYS A 288 8.57 5.86 23.38
C LYS A 288 9.41 6.64 22.38
N PHE A 289 8.85 7.68 21.78
CA PHE A 289 9.54 8.47 20.77
C PHE A 289 10.55 9.44 21.38
N SER A 290 10.38 9.79 22.66
CA SER A 290 11.17 10.84 23.32
C SER A 290 11.10 12.18 22.56
N LYS A 291 9.88 12.53 22.10
CA LYS A 291 9.57 13.76 21.37
C LYS A 291 8.45 14.53 22.08
N ASP A 292 8.38 15.84 21.90
CA ASP A 292 7.25 16.62 22.38
C ASP A 292 6.09 16.56 21.37
N ILE A 293 5.30 15.49 21.47
CA ILE A 293 4.21 15.22 20.53
C ILE A 293 2.99 16.09 20.84
N LYS A 294 2.52 16.82 19.83
CA LYS A 294 1.21 17.48 19.79
C LYS A 294 0.20 16.55 19.15
N ILE A 295 -0.94 16.37 19.80
CA ILE A 295 -2.02 15.50 19.34
C ILE A 295 -3.21 16.37 18.95
N TYR A 296 -3.73 16.14 17.75
CA TYR A 296 -4.90 16.80 17.18
C TYR A 296 -5.95 15.77 16.78
N GLU A 297 -7.19 16.22 16.66
CA GLU A 297 -8.22 15.44 15.97
C GLU A 297 -7.88 15.32 14.47
N GLU A 298 -8.21 14.17 13.89
CA GLU A 298 -8.16 14.02 12.44
C GLU A 298 -9.28 14.85 11.80
N GLU A 299 -8.97 15.56 10.71
CA GLU A 299 -9.94 16.30 9.91
C GLU A 299 -9.86 15.89 8.43
N PRO A 300 -10.94 15.42 7.77
CA PRO A 300 -12.18 15.00 8.39
C PRO A 300 -11.94 13.78 9.26
N ASN A 301 -12.63 13.70 10.40
CA ASN A 301 -12.52 12.54 11.27
C ASN A 301 -13.17 11.34 10.57
N THR A 302 -12.37 10.35 10.20
CA THR A 302 -12.84 9.14 9.49
C THR A 302 -13.14 7.98 10.44
N HIS A 303 -12.68 8.06 11.69
CA HIS A 303 -12.99 7.11 12.75
C HIS A 303 -12.73 7.74 14.13
N PRO A 304 -13.57 7.52 15.16
CA PRO A 304 -13.46 8.22 16.46
C PRO A 304 -12.11 8.09 17.17
N LEU A 305 -11.39 7.00 16.91
CA LEU A 305 -10.06 6.72 17.48
C LEU A 305 -8.91 7.34 16.68
N ASN A 306 -9.20 7.94 15.52
CA ASN A 306 -8.17 8.55 14.70
C ASN A 306 -7.69 9.85 15.32
N LYS A 307 -6.38 10.07 15.19
CA LYS A 307 -5.69 11.27 15.68
C LYS A 307 -4.59 11.65 14.70
N MET A 308 -4.24 12.93 14.68
CA MET A 308 -3.07 13.43 13.96
C MET A 308 -2.00 13.85 14.98
N LEU A 309 -0.81 13.29 14.87
CA LEU A 309 0.31 13.52 15.79
C LEU A 309 1.42 14.25 15.04
N ILE A 310 1.99 15.27 15.69
CA ILE A 310 3.05 16.10 15.12
C ILE A 310 4.10 16.41 16.17
N TRP A 311 5.38 16.42 15.80
CA TRP A 311 6.48 16.90 16.65
C TRP A 311 7.52 17.70 15.86
#